data_AF-A0A7X5VSM9-F1
#
_entry.id   AF-A0A7X5VSM9-F1
#
_cell.length_a   1.000
_cell.length_b   1.000
_cell.length_c   1.000
_cell.angle_alpha   90.00
_cell.angle_beta   90.00
_cell.angle_gamma   90.00
#
_symmetry.space_group_name_H-M   'P 1'
#
loop_
_entity.id
_entity.type
_entity.pdbx_description
1 polymer ?
#
loop_
_entity_poly.entity_id
_entity_poly.type
_entity_poly.pdbx_seq_one_letter_code
_entity_poly.pdbx_strand_id
1 'polypeptide(L)' 'EPTLELTVNGAVRKLKGPKGTSVTITIERPGMDDPFEVTIERDDIPVESIRVAHMLDDGV' A
#
# COMPACT_ATOMS: atom_id res chain seq x y z
N GLU A 1 -9.73 -3.34 -15.64
CA GLU A 1 -11.10 -2.88 -15.27
C GLU A 1 -10.94 -1.55 -14.54
N PRO A 2 -11.68 -0.50 -14.92
CA PRO A 2 -11.59 0.81 -14.27
C PRO A 2 -12.11 0.76 -12.83
N THR A 3 -11.52 1.55 -11.94
CA THR A 3 -11.94 1.64 -10.54
C THR A 3 -13.12 2.59 -10.29
N LEU A 4 -13.60 3.31 -11.31
CA LEU A 4 -14.66 4.33 -11.22
C LEU A 4 -15.96 3.81 -10.61
N GLU A 5 -16.30 2.54 -10.84
CA GLU A 5 -17.53 1.90 -10.35
C GLU A 5 -17.29 1.05 -9.10
N LEU A 6 -16.05 0.99 -8.59
CA LEU A 6 -15.69 0.18 -7.42
C LEU A 6 -15.74 0.99 -6.13
N THR A 7 -16.29 0.39 -5.08
CA THR A 7 -16.09 0.92 -3.72
C THR A 7 -14.63 0.79 -3.32
N VAL A 8 -14.17 1.63 -2.37
CA VAL A 8 -12.79 1.55 -1.83
C VAL A 8 -12.45 0.13 -1.38
N ASN A 9 -13.35 -0.53 -0.67
CA ASN A 9 -13.18 -1.92 -0.24
C ASN A 9 -13.13 -2.91 -1.42
N GLY A 10 -13.89 -2.66 -2.47
CA GLY A 10 -13.86 -3.45 -3.70
C GLY A 10 -12.51 -3.38 -4.41
N ALA A 11 -11.96 -2.17 -4.55
CA ALA A 11 -10.64 -1.96 -5.12
C ALA A 11 -9.54 -2.62 -4.29
N VAL A 12 -9.56 -2.44 -2.96
CA VAL A 12 -8.58 -3.06 -2.04
C VAL A 12 -8.62 -4.59 -2.13
N ARG A 13 -9.80 -5.21 -2.26
CA ARG A 13 -9.93 -6.66 -2.42
C ARG A 13 -9.26 -7.18 -3.69
N LYS A 14 -9.29 -6.43 -4.79
CA LYS A 14 -8.62 -6.80 -6.05
C LYS A 14 -7.11 -6.62 -5.99
N LEU A 15 -6.64 -5.62 -5.24
CA LEU A 15 -5.20 -5.37 -5.05
C LEU A 15 -4.56 -6.36 -4.08
N LYS A 16 -5.29 -6.79 -3.04
CA LYS A 16 -4.85 -7.83 -2.12
C LYS A 16 -4.74 -9.18 -2.84
N GLY A 17 -3.74 -9.94 -2.46
CA GLY A 17 -3.43 -11.25 -3.01
C GLY A 17 -2.31 -11.90 -2.21
N PRO A 18 -1.88 -13.12 -2.58
CA PRO A 18 -0.81 -13.82 -1.88
C PRO A 18 0.50 -13.03 -1.91
N LYS A 19 1.23 -13.04 -0.80
CA LYS A 19 2.56 -12.44 -0.64
C LYS A 19 3.51 -12.95 -1.72
N GLY A 20 4.34 -12.06 -2.26
CA GLY A 20 5.32 -12.36 -3.31
C GLY A 20 4.73 -12.47 -4.72
N THR A 21 3.43 -12.19 -4.91
CA THR A 21 2.87 -12.08 -6.25
C THR A 21 2.86 -10.64 -6.72
N SER A 22 3.12 -10.43 -8.00
CA SER A 22 3.06 -9.10 -8.61
C SER A 22 1.64 -8.74 -9.07
N VAL A 23 1.32 -7.46 -9.01
CA VAL A 23 0.11 -6.88 -9.61
C VAL A 23 0.49 -5.73 -10.52
N THR A 24 -0.02 -5.74 -11.73
CA THR A 24 0.14 -4.62 -12.66
C THR A 24 -1.12 -3.77 -12.63
N ILE A 25 -0.95 -2.48 -12.39
CA ILE A 25 -2.03 -1.50 -12.33
C ILE A 25 -1.73 -0.33 -13.26
N THR A 26 -2.77 0.22 -13.85
CA THR A 26 -2.68 1.46 -14.63
C THR A 26 -3.07 2.63 -13.74
N ILE A 27 -2.23 3.65 -13.66
CA ILE A 27 -2.45 4.84 -12.84
C ILE A 27 -2.58 6.05 -13.76
N GLU A 28 -3.67 6.79 -13.59
CA GLU A 28 -3.82 8.14 -14.13
C GLU A 28 -3.38 9.14 -13.05
N ARG A 29 -2.45 10.05 -13.38
CA ARG A 29 -1.91 11.02 -12.43
C ARG A 29 -2.02 12.44 -13.00
N PRO A 30 -2.59 13.40 -12.26
CA PRO A 30 -2.64 14.79 -12.72
C PRO A 30 -1.21 15.33 -12.94
N GLY A 31 -0.96 15.84 -14.14
CA GLY A 31 0.36 16.29 -14.60
C GLY A 31 1.12 15.30 -15.48
N MET A 32 0.57 14.12 -15.75
CA MET A 32 1.00 13.20 -16.80
C MET A 32 -0.09 13.13 -17.87
N ASP A 33 0.29 13.23 -19.14
CA ASP A 33 -0.65 13.21 -20.26
C ASP A 33 -1.30 11.83 -20.46
N ASP A 34 -0.54 10.77 -20.20
CA ASP A 34 -0.98 9.39 -20.42
C ASP A 34 -0.98 8.56 -19.13
N PRO A 35 -1.97 7.66 -18.95
CA PRO A 35 -1.92 6.65 -17.91
C PRO A 35 -0.71 5.73 -18.08
N PHE A 36 -0.06 5.38 -16.97
CA PHE A 36 1.12 4.52 -17.00
C PHE A 36 0.90 3.25 -16.19
N GLU A 37 1.59 2.18 -16.60
CA GLU A 37 1.55 0.90 -15.91
C GLU A 37 2.61 0.82 -14.82
N VAL A 38 2.21 0.31 -13.66
CA VAL A 38 3.08 0.06 -12.52
C VAL A 38 2.90 -1.38 -12.08
N THR A 39 4.00 -2.10 -11.94
CA THR A 39 4.02 -3.43 -11.36
C THR A 39 4.49 -3.33 -9.91
N ILE A 40 3.63 -3.76 -8.99
CA ILE A 40 3.86 -3.72 -7.54
C ILE A 40 3.95 -5.16 -7.03
N GLU A 41 4.93 -5.45 -6.19
CA GLU A 41 5.01 -6.73 -5.47
C GLU A 41 4.13 -6.69 -4.21
N ARG A 42 3.31 -7.72 -4.00
CA ARG A 42 2.47 -7.81 -2.80
C ARG A 42 3.28 -8.27 -1.61
N ASP A 43 3.22 -7.49 -0.54
CA ASP A 43 3.84 -7.82 0.75
C ASP A 43 2.87 -7.62 1.91
N ASP A 44 3.22 -8.18 3.06
CA ASP A 44 2.55 -7.94 4.33
C ASP A 44 2.83 -6.50 4.76
N ILE A 45 1.81 -5.82 5.31
CA ILE A 45 1.99 -4.47 5.84
C ILE A 45 2.60 -4.61 7.24
N PRO A 46 3.87 -4.22 7.48
CA PRO A 46 4.44 -4.27 8.80
C PRO A 46 3.72 -3.23 9.68
N VAL A 47 3.09 -3.70 10.75
CA VAL A 47 2.51 -2.81 11.77
C VAL A 47 3.56 -2.61 12.85
N GLU A 48 4.39 -1.59 12.70
CA GLU A 48 5.38 -1.24 13.72
C GLU A 48 4.68 -0.48 14.86
N SER A 49 4.37 -1.18 15.95
CA SER A 49 3.79 -0.57 17.15
C SER A 49 4.90 0.02 18.04
N ILE A 50 5.48 1.16 17.68
CA ILE A 50 6.35 1.88 18.61
C ILE A 50 5.45 2.71 19.54
N ARG A 51 5.16 2.16 20.72
CA ARG A 51 4.31 2.82 21.73
C ARG A 51 5.02 3.84 22.61
N VAL A 52 6.23 4.28 22.25
CA VAL A 52 7.22 5.04 23.06
C VAL A 52 8.28 4.13 23.67
N ALA A 53 9.55 4.45 23.45
CA ALA A 53 10.70 3.89 24.15
C ALA A 53 11.37 5.02 24.95
N HIS A 54 11.40 4.89 26.28
CA HIS A 54 12.23 5.70 27.16
C HIS A 54 13.21 4.77 27.86
N MET A 55 14.50 5.07 27.74
CA MET A 55 15.48 4.53 28.67
C MET A 55 15.28 5.27 29.99
N LEU A 56 15.10 4.53 31.09
CA LEU A 56 15.15 5.13 32.42
C LEU A 56 16.61 5.52 32.67
N ASP A 57 16.88 6.81 32.88
CA ASP A 57 18.19 7.22 33.39
C ASP A 57 18.30 6.72 34.84
N ASP A 58 19.28 5.85 35.07
CA ASP A 58 19.57 5.27 36.38
C ASP A 58 20.03 6.36 37.36
N GLY A 59 19.13 6.73 38.27
CA GLY A 59 19.45 7.11 39.65
C GLY A 59 20.18 8.45 39.87
N VAL A 60 19.43 9.44 40.37
CA VAL A 60 19.90 10.36 41.42
C VAL A 60 18.88 10.34 42.55
#